data_AF-A0A2V6DU35-F1
#
_entry.id   AF-A0A2V6DU35-F1
#
_cell.length_a   1.000
_cell.length_b   1.000
_cell.length_c   1.000
_cell.angle_alpha   90.00
_cell.angle_beta   90.00
_cell.angle_gamma   90.00
#
_symmetry.space_group_name_H-M   'P 1'
#
loop_
_entity.id
_entity.type
_entity.pdbx_description
1 polymer ?
#
loop_
_entity_poly.entity_id
_entity_poly.type
_entity_poly.pdbx_seq_one_letter_code
_entity_poly.pdbx_strand_id
1 'polypeptide(L)'
;MTLLQTLPAANRFYAGSRLKRASSRAPSRDPVKITLKLPRLDPSTSLGMTGPLKEFSPFAGQLVKTDFDCELPSGCARNASGREAADSTLEYMPKSRRSLANSIRIVFAPLLLCLFGALSAFATDGIYSKFGLDLGYAGRIGYMGGTTPEWAIYVYGAGTASSRFNALDISSSPDATGLQVDGNIALTGVYSTLTVSGQTSINGDRYEQTTSTELIKSTGTITGSRFSSSTINSQLNSGAASLKNVSIAAAGLTATAGSPTSLNIGKNQSRIFDNTPFGGKYVMNLSSFVMGGGNNGNGGTLTLNGAAGSAFVLNISGAFSLGGNAKILLTGGLTVSDVLFNITGSNSTFTIGGDALFNGTLLAYNSSGAQRALQITGHNTQINGELLAYKISLQSGAHVKKPKEKSKEKDDDDDVVASNSLLRARTSAK
;
A
#
# COMPACT_ATOMS: atom_id res chain seq x y z
N MET A 1 60.85 36.31 -3.83
CA MET A 1 61.54 36.95 -2.70
C MET A 1 60.51 37.80 -2.00
N THR A 2 59.78 37.20 -1.05
CA THR A 2 58.62 37.82 -0.40
C THR A 2 58.57 37.37 1.05
N LEU A 3 58.45 38.37 1.92
CA LEU A 3 58.77 38.38 3.34
C LEU A 3 57.87 37.49 4.22
N LEU A 4 58.50 36.87 5.21
CA LEU A 4 57.91 36.51 6.51
C LEU A 4 57.40 37.75 7.23
N GLN A 5 56.18 37.68 7.79
CA GLN A 5 55.77 38.50 8.94
C GLN A 5 55.05 37.63 9.98
N THR A 6 55.78 37.38 11.07
CA THR A 6 55.28 37.01 12.41
C THR A 6 54.77 38.24 13.14
N LEU A 7 53.71 38.12 13.96
CA LEU A 7 53.40 38.93 15.16
C LEU A 7 52.20 38.29 15.95
N PRO A 8 51.90 38.65 17.23
CA PRO A 8 52.09 37.75 18.36
C PRO A 8 50.82 37.48 19.22
N ALA A 9 51.05 36.78 20.33
CA ALA A 9 50.09 36.28 21.31
C ALA A 9 49.53 37.31 22.31
N ALA A 10 48.45 36.86 22.97
CA ALA A 10 47.92 37.18 24.30
C ALA A 10 46.92 38.36 24.46
N ASN A 11 45.70 38.02 24.88
CA ASN A 11 45.22 38.46 26.21
C ASN A 11 44.00 37.66 26.73
N ARG A 12 44.11 37.28 28.02
CA ARG A 12 43.05 36.72 28.87
C ARG A 12 42.11 37.84 29.32
N PHE A 13 40.81 37.58 29.40
CA PHE A 13 39.96 38.18 30.45
C PHE A 13 38.81 37.24 30.85
N TYR A 14 38.73 37.01 32.16
CA TYR A 14 37.67 36.32 32.90
C TYR A 14 36.54 37.31 33.21
N ALA A 15 35.29 36.92 32.96
CA ALA A 15 34.07 37.36 33.65
C ALA A 15 32.97 36.33 33.27
N GLY A 16 32.34 35.57 34.17
CA GLY A 16 31.75 35.98 35.44
C GLY A 16 30.22 36.06 35.32
N SER A 17 29.54 35.06 34.74
CA SER A 17 28.08 35.04 34.62
C SER A 17 27.43 34.21 35.73
N ARG A 18 26.81 34.92 36.68
CA ARG A 18 26.00 34.42 37.79
C ARG A 18 24.83 33.55 37.30
N LEU A 19 24.70 32.34 37.86
CA LEU A 19 23.45 31.57 37.86
C LEU A 19 22.38 32.31 38.69
N LYS A 20 21.28 32.72 38.05
CA LYS A 20 20.00 32.98 38.74
C LYS A 20 19.19 31.69 38.73
N ARG A 21 19.04 31.10 39.91
CA ARG A 21 18.17 29.95 40.19
C ARG A 21 16.72 30.43 40.21
N ALA A 22 15.95 30.12 39.16
CA ALA A 22 14.51 30.38 39.13
C ALA A 22 13.77 29.26 39.89
N SER A 23 13.05 29.65 40.93
CA SER A 23 12.20 28.80 41.76
C SER A 23 10.88 28.51 41.02
N SER A 24 10.61 27.25 40.69
CA SER A 24 9.35 26.81 40.09
C SER A 24 8.32 26.55 41.19
N ARG A 25 7.42 27.51 41.39
CA ARG A 25 6.22 27.36 42.23
C ARG A 25 5.11 26.75 41.38
N ALA A 26 4.57 25.61 41.81
CA ALA A 26 3.48 24.92 41.12
C ALA A 26 2.18 25.76 41.15
N PRO A 27 1.43 25.86 40.04
CA PRO A 27 0.13 26.54 40.05
C PRO A 27 -0.96 25.63 40.63
N SER A 28 -1.70 26.20 41.59
CA SER A 28 -2.95 25.67 42.14
C SER A 28 -4.00 25.53 41.04
N ARG A 29 -4.69 24.38 40.99
CA ARG A 29 -5.82 24.13 40.10
C ARG A 29 -7.11 24.55 40.80
N ASP A 30 -7.62 25.73 40.46
CA ASP A 30 -9.03 26.06 40.72
C ASP A 30 -9.92 25.59 39.55
N PRO A 31 -11.13 25.08 39.82
CA PRO A 31 -12.02 24.58 38.79
C PRO A 31 -12.59 25.73 37.95
N VAL A 32 -12.30 25.70 36.65
CA VAL A 32 -12.90 26.61 35.66
C VAL A 32 -14.37 26.25 35.46
N LYS A 33 -15.26 27.15 35.88
CA LYS A 33 -16.70 27.06 35.63
C LYS A 33 -16.99 27.56 34.22
N ILE A 34 -17.27 26.65 33.29
CA ILE A 34 -17.66 26.98 31.92
C ILE A 34 -19.17 27.24 31.88
N THR A 35 -19.56 28.50 31.68
CA THR A 35 -20.95 28.89 31.42
C THR A 35 -21.17 28.92 29.91
N LEU A 36 -21.86 27.91 29.37
CA LEU A 36 -22.30 27.92 27.98
C LEU A 36 -23.53 28.83 27.84
N LYS A 37 -23.36 29.96 27.14
CA LYS A 37 -24.46 30.83 26.73
C LYS A 37 -25.00 30.30 25.40
N LEU A 38 -26.15 29.64 25.43
CA LEU A 38 -26.89 29.26 24.22
C LEU A 38 -27.44 30.52 23.55
N PRO A 39 -27.32 30.67 22.22
CA PRO A 39 -27.99 31.75 21.51
C PRO A 39 -29.51 31.55 21.57
N ARG A 40 -30.20 32.65 21.90
CA ARG A 40 -31.66 32.79 21.97
C ARG A 40 -32.19 32.79 20.53
N LEU A 41 -33.06 31.86 20.18
CA LEU A 41 -33.83 31.87 18.94
C LEU A 41 -34.95 32.90 19.08
N ASP A 42 -34.88 33.99 18.31
CA ASP A 42 -35.97 34.94 18.14
C ASP A 42 -36.96 34.41 17.08
N PRO A 43 -38.26 34.27 17.40
CA PRO A 43 -39.28 33.95 16.42
C PRO A 43 -39.98 35.23 15.96
N SER A 44 -39.58 35.81 14.84
CA SER A 44 -40.46 36.65 14.01
C SER A 44 -39.75 37.20 12.77
N THR A 45 -40.00 36.58 11.62
CA THR A 45 -40.06 37.31 10.35
C THR A 45 -41.11 36.64 9.48
N SER A 46 -42.32 37.18 9.53
CA SER A 46 -43.36 36.97 8.53
C SER A 46 -42.98 37.77 7.28
N LEU A 47 -42.78 37.07 6.16
CA LEU A 47 -42.79 37.69 4.84
C LEU A 47 -44.06 37.24 4.15
N GLY A 48 -45.03 38.16 4.11
CA GLY A 48 -46.19 38.06 3.24
C GLY A 48 -45.76 38.35 1.80
N MET A 49 -46.12 37.45 0.89
CA MET A 49 -46.31 37.80 -0.51
C MET A 49 -47.68 37.28 -0.95
N THR A 50 -48.58 38.23 -1.11
CA THR A 50 -49.83 38.11 -1.85
C THR A 50 -49.55 38.45 -3.33
N GLY A 51 -49.93 37.57 -4.25
CA GLY A 51 -49.87 37.82 -5.69
C GLY A 51 -50.23 36.59 -6.53
N PRO A 52 -51.06 36.71 -7.59
CA PRO A 52 -51.95 35.63 -8.01
C PRO A 52 -51.37 34.64 -9.03
N LEU A 53 -51.92 33.43 -8.96
CA LEU A 53 -51.82 32.32 -9.91
C LEU A 53 -52.05 32.76 -11.36
N LYS A 54 -51.13 32.36 -12.24
CA LYS A 54 -51.39 32.17 -13.67
C LYS A 54 -51.01 30.74 -14.04
N GLU A 55 -52.03 29.93 -14.29
CA GLU A 55 -51.97 28.75 -15.14
C GLU A 55 -51.43 29.15 -16.51
N PHE A 56 -50.51 28.35 -17.07
CA PHE A 56 -50.46 27.98 -18.48
C PHE A 56 -49.45 26.84 -18.64
N SER A 57 -49.98 25.62 -18.80
CA SER A 57 -49.36 24.55 -19.59
C SER A 57 -49.83 24.73 -21.02
N PRO A 58 -48.97 24.55 -22.04
CA PRO A 58 -49.15 23.34 -22.84
C PRO A 58 -47.85 22.84 -23.49
N PHE A 59 -47.40 21.62 -23.17
CA PHE A 59 -46.75 20.77 -24.18
C PHE A 59 -47.11 19.31 -23.91
N ALA A 60 -48.11 18.86 -24.66
CA ALA A 60 -48.37 17.47 -24.93
C ALA A 60 -47.42 16.98 -26.04
N GLY A 61 -47.00 15.73 -25.94
CA GLY A 61 -46.60 14.91 -27.08
C GLY A 61 -45.10 14.67 -27.24
N GLN A 62 -44.60 13.59 -26.63
CA GLN A 62 -43.97 12.50 -27.39
C GLN A 62 -43.73 11.29 -26.48
N LEU A 63 -44.47 10.22 -26.78
CA LEU A 63 -44.32 8.90 -26.18
C LEU A 63 -43.26 8.17 -27.01
N VAL A 64 -42.05 8.03 -26.48
CA VAL A 64 -41.01 7.21 -27.11
C VAL A 64 -41.34 5.75 -26.80
N LYS A 65 -42.00 5.07 -27.75
CA LYS A 65 -42.02 3.61 -27.80
C LYS A 65 -40.61 3.11 -28.08
N THR A 66 -40.09 2.26 -27.20
CA THR A 66 -38.95 1.40 -27.52
C THR A 66 -39.52 -0.01 -27.66
N ASP A 67 -39.75 -0.41 -28.90
CA ASP A 67 -40.03 -1.80 -29.24
C ASP A 67 -38.67 -2.52 -29.29
N PHE A 68 -38.42 -3.38 -28.30
CA PHE A 68 -37.32 -4.36 -28.33
C PHE A 68 -37.94 -5.73 -28.58
N ASP A 69 -38.03 -6.10 -29.86
CA ASP A 69 -38.29 -7.47 -30.28
C ASP A 69 -36.97 -8.25 -30.26
N CYS A 70 -36.74 -9.01 -29.20
CA CYS A 70 -35.75 -10.08 -29.18
C CYS A 70 -36.46 -11.39 -29.49
N GLU A 71 -36.47 -11.78 -30.78
CA GLU A 71 -36.83 -13.14 -31.19
C GLU A 71 -35.77 -14.12 -30.65
N LEU A 72 -36.18 -14.99 -29.72
CA LEU A 72 -35.41 -16.14 -29.29
C LEU A 72 -35.70 -17.33 -30.23
N PRO A 73 -34.68 -18.01 -30.79
CA PRO A 73 -34.90 -19.21 -31.57
C PRO A 73 -35.33 -20.36 -30.66
N SER A 74 -36.51 -20.89 -30.97
CA SER A 74 -37.10 -22.09 -30.40
C SER A 74 -36.42 -23.34 -30.95
N GLY A 75 -35.96 -24.23 -30.06
CA GLY A 75 -35.57 -25.57 -30.46
C GLY A 75 -34.58 -26.26 -29.54
N CYS A 76 -35.08 -26.92 -28.49
CA CYS A 76 -34.69 -28.30 -28.14
C CYS A 76 -35.47 -28.76 -26.91
N ALA A 77 -36.54 -29.51 -27.17
CA ALA A 77 -37.20 -30.35 -26.19
C ALA A 77 -36.30 -31.53 -25.82
N ARG A 78 -36.15 -31.84 -24.51
CA ARG A 78 -36.00 -33.22 -24.05
C ARG A 78 -36.73 -33.43 -22.73
N ASN A 79 -37.49 -34.52 -22.75
CA ASN A 79 -38.28 -35.14 -21.70
C ASN A 79 -37.47 -35.45 -20.43
N ALA A 80 -38.09 -35.26 -19.27
CA ALA A 80 -37.95 -36.15 -18.14
C ALA A 80 -39.28 -36.22 -17.38
N SER A 81 -39.95 -37.34 -17.56
CA SER A 81 -41.15 -37.80 -16.88
C SER A 81 -40.94 -37.96 -15.38
N GLY A 82 -42.02 -37.73 -14.62
CA GLY A 82 -42.01 -37.65 -13.16
C GLY A 82 -41.83 -38.96 -12.40
N ARG A 83 -41.88 -38.81 -11.07
CA ARG A 83 -42.34 -39.85 -10.15
C ARG A 83 -42.92 -39.23 -8.89
N GLU A 84 -43.96 -39.91 -8.42
CA GLU A 84 -44.92 -39.54 -7.40
C GLU A 84 -44.40 -39.58 -5.97
N ALA A 85 -45.17 -38.86 -5.15
CA ALA A 85 -45.50 -39.01 -3.74
C ALA A 85 -44.95 -40.20 -2.93
N ALA A 86 -44.51 -39.88 -1.71
CA ALA A 86 -44.84 -40.68 -0.54
C ALA A 86 -45.09 -39.75 0.66
N ASP A 87 -46.36 -39.75 1.05
CA ASP A 87 -46.95 -39.26 2.28
C ASP A 87 -46.50 -40.14 3.46
N SER A 88 -46.31 -39.55 4.65
CA SER A 88 -46.16 -40.28 5.91
C SER A 88 -46.45 -39.34 7.08
N THR A 89 -47.69 -39.40 7.54
CA THR A 89 -48.19 -38.77 8.76
C THR A 89 -48.02 -39.68 9.99
N LEU A 90 -47.89 -39.02 11.14
CA LEU A 90 -48.19 -39.46 12.52
C LEU A 90 -47.38 -40.61 13.15
N GLU A 91 -46.75 -40.30 14.29
CA GLU A 91 -47.22 -40.88 15.57
C GLU A 91 -46.84 -40.00 16.78
N TYR A 92 -47.75 -40.02 17.75
CA TYR A 92 -47.85 -39.19 18.94
C TYR A 92 -47.51 -40.05 20.18
N MET A 93 -47.43 -39.42 21.37
CA MET A 93 -47.50 -40.00 22.74
C MET A 93 -46.18 -40.34 23.51
N PRO A 94 -46.19 -40.28 24.88
CA PRO A 94 -45.52 -39.17 25.60
C PRO A 94 -44.69 -39.58 26.85
N LYS A 95 -44.09 -38.55 27.49
CA LYS A 95 -43.74 -38.42 28.93
C LYS A 95 -42.90 -39.51 29.63
N SER A 96 -41.76 -39.09 30.19
CA SER A 96 -41.35 -39.50 31.55
C SER A 96 -40.48 -38.44 32.23
N ARG A 97 -40.64 -38.32 33.56
CA ARG A 97 -40.15 -37.29 34.49
C ARG A 97 -38.84 -37.71 35.19
N ARG A 98 -38.24 -36.71 35.86
CA ARG A 98 -37.21 -36.74 36.95
C ARG A 98 -35.77 -36.81 36.41
N SER A 99 -34.81 -36.03 36.90
CA SER A 99 -34.43 -35.80 38.30
C SER A 99 -33.57 -34.54 38.48
N LEU A 100 -33.52 -34.09 39.74
CA LEU A 100 -32.83 -32.95 40.35
C LEU A 100 -31.29 -33.01 40.31
N ALA A 101 -30.72 -31.80 40.41
CA ALA A 101 -29.60 -31.37 41.26
C ALA A 101 -28.24 -31.04 40.61
N ASN A 102 -27.78 -29.84 41.00
CA ASN A 102 -26.40 -29.37 41.11
C ASN A 102 -25.62 -29.11 39.82
N SER A 103 -25.23 -27.85 39.58
CA SER A 103 -23.99 -27.30 40.15
C SER A 103 -23.43 -26.13 39.32
N ILE A 104 -22.78 -25.21 40.04
CA ILE A 104 -21.76 -24.25 39.57
C ILE A 104 -22.23 -23.02 38.78
N ARG A 105 -22.20 -21.88 39.49
CA ARG A 105 -22.05 -20.55 38.92
C ARG A 105 -20.66 -20.43 38.26
N ILE A 106 -20.59 -20.32 36.94
CA ILE A 106 -19.40 -19.81 36.24
C ILE A 106 -19.62 -18.35 35.94
N VAL A 107 -18.80 -17.51 36.55
CA VAL A 107 -18.67 -16.08 36.29
C VAL A 107 -18.14 -15.92 34.86
N PHE A 108 -18.92 -15.25 34.01
CA PHE A 108 -18.50 -14.84 32.67
C PHE A 108 -17.31 -13.88 32.75
N ALA A 109 -16.13 -14.34 32.35
CA ALA A 109 -15.01 -13.49 31.95
C ALA A 109 -14.97 -13.46 30.41
N PRO A 110 -15.10 -12.31 29.74
CA PRO A 110 -14.89 -12.22 28.31
C PRO A 110 -13.38 -12.03 28.09
N LEU A 111 -12.63 -13.13 28.06
CA LEU A 111 -11.22 -13.12 27.70
C LEU A 111 -10.98 -14.07 26.52
N LEU A 112 -10.59 -13.48 25.39
CA LEU A 112 -9.78 -14.09 24.34
C LEU A 112 -10.42 -15.23 23.53
N LEU A 113 -11.40 -14.88 22.70
CA LEU A 113 -11.77 -15.67 21.52
C LEU A 113 -11.17 -15.03 20.25
N CYS A 114 -9.85 -15.12 20.11
CA CYS A 114 -9.15 -14.89 18.85
C CYS A 114 -8.26 -16.10 18.63
N LEU A 115 -8.81 -17.24 18.24
CA LEU A 115 -8.00 -18.40 17.90
C LEU A 115 -8.66 -19.32 16.88
N PHE A 116 -7.99 -19.40 15.73
CA PHE A 116 -7.99 -20.45 14.70
C PHE A 116 -9.17 -20.58 13.74
N GLY A 117 -9.15 -19.73 12.70
CA GLY A 117 -9.30 -20.23 11.33
C GLY A 117 -7.93 -20.69 10.82
N ALA A 118 -7.62 -21.97 10.99
CA ALA A 118 -6.43 -22.58 10.39
C ALA A 118 -6.68 -22.73 8.87
N LEU A 119 -6.09 -21.83 8.08
CA LEU A 119 -6.05 -21.94 6.62
C LEU A 119 -4.70 -22.52 6.18
N SER A 120 -4.77 -23.31 5.12
CA SER A 120 -3.71 -24.12 4.52
C SER A 120 -2.42 -23.32 4.30
N ALA A 121 -1.36 -23.71 5.01
CA ALA A 121 -0.02 -23.19 4.85
C ALA A 121 0.62 -23.74 3.57
N PHE A 122 0.33 -23.11 2.43
CA PHE A 122 1.34 -23.06 1.36
C PHE A 122 2.34 -21.99 1.78
N ALA A 123 3.42 -22.44 2.42
CA ALA A 123 4.54 -21.59 2.81
C ALA A 123 5.19 -21.04 1.55
N THR A 124 4.88 -19.79 1.23
CA THR A 124 5.78 -18.96 0.43
C THR A 124 6.87 -18.46 1.37
N ASP A 125 8.12 -18.81 1.07
CA ASP A 125 9.30 -18.26 1.75
C ASP A 125 9.27 -16.73 1.63
N GLY A 126 9.40 -16.01 2.76
CA GLY A 126 9.42 -14.55 2.76
C GLY A 126 9.17 -13.91 4.12
N ILE A 127 9.19 -12.57 4.17
CA ILE A 127 9.02 -11.80 5.42
C ILE A 127 7.69 -12.11 6.15
N TYR A 128 6.64 -12.36 5.37
CA TYR A 128 5.29 -12.58 5.86
C TYR A 128 5.17 -13.88 6.65
N SER A 129 5.66 -14.99 6.10
CA SER A 129 5.68 -16.27 6.82
C SER A 129 6.64 -16.23 8.01
N LYS A 130 7.80 -15.58 7.88
CA LYS A 130 8.79 -15.46 8.95
C LYS A 130 8.29 -14.73 10.19
N PHE A 131 7.62 -13.59 10.02
CA PHE A 131 7.08 -12.81 11.14
C PHE A 131 5.63 -13.14 11.47
N GLY A 132 5.01 -14.12 10.80
CA GLY A 132 3.59 -14.43 10.97
C GLY A 132 2.68 -13.28 10.55
N LEU A 133 3.14 -12.45 9.61
CA LEU A 133 2.38 -11.36 9.03
C LEU A 133 1.59 -11.93 7.84
N ASP A 134 0.27 -11.84 7.87
CA ASP A 134 -0.57 -12.33 6.78
C ASP A 134 -1.12 -11.17 5.95
N LEU A 135 -0.65 -11.04 4.71
CA LEU A 135 -1.22 -10.08 3.76
C LEU A 135 -2.65 -10.46 3.34
N GLY A 136 -3.14 -11.65 3.68
CA GLY A 136 -4.49 -12.11 3.36
C GLY A 136 -4.84 -11.83 1.90
N TYR A 137 -5.94 -11.13 1.67
CA TYR A 137 -6.35 -10.75 0.31
C TYR A 137 -5.40 -9.78 -0.38
N ALA A 138 -4.67 -8.93 0.36
CA ALA A 138 -3.69 -8.02 -0.25
C ALA A 138 -2.49 -8.78 -0.82
N GLY A 139 -2.22 -10.00 -0.39
CA GLY A 139 -1.20 -10.86 -1.00
C GLY A 139 -1.80 -11.93 -1.90
N ARG A 140 -3.13 -11.98 -2.07
CA ARG A 140 -3.85 -13.14 -2.61
C ARG A 140 -5.08 -12.85 -3.47
N ILE A 141 -5.12 -11.77 -4.26
CA ILE A 141 -6.26 -11.54 -5.19
C ILE A 141 -6.17 -12.49 -6.41
N GLY A 142 -6.13 -13.80 -6.17
CA GLY A 142 -6.29 -14.81 -7.20
C GLY A 142 -7.78 -14.97 -7.50
N TYR A 143 -8.18 -14.74 -8.76
CA TYR A 143 -9.45 -15.23 -9.26
C TYR A 143 -9.46 -16.76 -9.10
N MET A 144 -10.60 -17.34 -8.74
CA MET A 144 -10.79 -18.75 -8.43
C MET A 144 -9.95 -19.70 -9.33
N GLY A 145 -8.77 -20.12 -8.84
CA GLY A 145 -7.88 -21.08 -9.51
C GLY A 145 -6.51 -20.57 -10.00
N GLY A 146 -6.19 -19.27 -9.90
CA GLY A 146 -4.92 -18.70 -10.40
C GLY A 146 -3.97 -18.23 -9.30
N THR A 147 -2.67 -18.15 -9.66
CA THR A 147 -1.60 -17.56 -8.84
C THR A 147 -1.98 -16.16 -8.37
N THR A 148 -1.56 -15.84 -7.15
CA THR A 148 -1.87 -14.57 -6.51
C THR A 148 -1.15 -13.43 -7.22
N PRO A 149 -1.82 -12.34 -7.60
CA PRO A 149 -1.16 -11.21 -8.22
C PRO A 149 -0.18 -10.60 -7.21
N GLU A 150 1.09 -10.62 -7.56
CA GLU A 150 2.10 -9.81 -6.90
C GLU A 150 1.93 -8.35 -7.34
N TRP A 151 1.80 -7.45 -6.36
CA TRP A 151 1.54 -6.04 -6.64
C TRP A 151 2.83 -5.29 -6.86
N ALA A 152 2.94 -4.56 -7.97
CA ALA A 152 3.89 -3.45 -8.02
C ALA A 152 3.38 -2.31 -7.12
N ILE A 153 2.08 -2.00 -7.20
CA ILE A 153 1.46 -0.87 -6.51
C ILE A 153 0.11 -1.27 -5.94
N TYR A 154 -0.12 -1.03 -4.65
CA TYR A 154 -1.41 -1.19 -3.98
C TYR A 154 -1.82 0.11 -3.31
N VAL A 155 -2.81 0.80 -3.86
CA VAL A 155 -3.32 2.06 -3.30
C VAL A 155 -4.63 1.83 -2.57
N TYR A 156 -4.76 2.38 -1.37
CA TYR A 156 -5.99 2.33 -0.56
C TYR A 156 -6.45 3.74 -0.20
N GLY A 157 -7.72 3.92 0.14
CA GLY A 157 -8.24 5.23 0.52
C GLY A 157 -9.71 5.37 0.19
N ALA A 158 -10.23 6.59 0.19
CA ALA A 158 -11.60 6.85 -0.24
C ALA A 158 -11.75 8.32 -0.61
N GLY A 159 -12.53 8.58 -1.65
CA GLY A 159 -13.10 9.88 -1.96
C GLY A 159 -14.62 9.82 -1.89
N THR A 160 -15.26 10.81 -2.51
CA THR A 160 -16.71 10.83 -2.73
C THR A 160 -16.99 11.02 -4.23
N ALA A 161 -18.24 10.83 -4.64
CA ALA A 161 -18.64 11.08 -6.03
C ALA A 161 -18.35 12.54 -6.47
N SER A 162 -18.47 13.52 -5.55
CA SER A 162 -18.22 14.94 -5.80
C SER A 162 -16.77 15.36 -5.58
N SER A 163 -15.99 14.57 -4.84
CA SER A 163 -14.57 14.84 -4.54
C SER A 163 -13.80 13.54 -4.65
N ARG A 164 -13.46 13.19 -5.89
CA ARG A 164 -12.73 11.96 -6.20
C ARG A 164 -11.33 11.99 -5.59
N PHE A 165 -10.89 10.82 -5.17
CA PHE A 165 -9.59 10.64 -4.54
C PHE A 165 -8.53 10.33 -5.61
N ASN A 166 -7.60 11.26 -5.88
CA ASN A 166 -6.48 10.99 -6.78
C ASN A 166 -5.49 10.02 -6.10
N ALA A 167 -5.68 8.73 -6.36
CA ALA A 167 -5.06 7.63 -5.64
C ALA A 167 -3.66 7.33 -6.20
N LEU A 168 -3.58 7.20 -7.52
CA LEU A 168 -2.34 6.91 -8.25
C LEU A 168 -2.17 7.92 -9.38
N ASP A 169 -1.10 8.70 -9.31
CA ASP A 169 -0.71 9.67 -10.33
C ASP A 169 0.64 9.26 -10.91
N ILE A 170 0.64 8.89 -12.19
CA ILE A 170 1.81 8.47 -12.95
C ILE A 170 1.99 9.48 -14.07
N SER A 171 2.89 10.43 -13.86
CA SER A 171 3.04 11.58 -14.75
C SER A 171 4.49 11.89 -15.04
N SER A 172 4.84 12.03 -16.32
CA SER A 172 6.15 12.55 -16.73
C SER A 172 5.99 13.85 -17.51
N SER A 173 7.02 14.70 -17.44
CA SER A 173 7.17 15.81 -18.39
C SER A 173 7.21 15.24 -19.82
N PRO A 174 6.74 15.95 -20.86
CA PRO A 174 6.86 15.51 -22.24
C PRO A 174 8.29 15.10 -22.65
N ASP A 175 9.31 15.71 -22.03
CA ASP A 175 10.72 15.43 -22.30
C ASP A 175 11.31 14.30 -21.44
N ALA A 176 10.58 13.85 -20.41
CA ALA A 176 11.03 12.80 -19.53
C ALA A 176 10.59 11.43 -20.08
N THR A 177 11.56 10.67 -20.57
CA THR A 177 11.37 9.27 -20.98
C THR A 177 11.53 8.32 -19.79
N GLY A 178 10.97 7.13 -19.90
CA GLY A 178 11.34 5.98 -19.07
C GLY A 178 10.44 5.69 -17.88
N LEU A 179 9.50 6.57 -17.51
CA LEU A 179 8.66 6.27 -16.33
C LEU A 179 7.77 5.05 -16.63
N GLN A 180 8.04 3.96 -15.93
CA GLN A 180 7.44 2.66 -16.18
C GLN A 180 7.01 1.99 -14.88
N VAL A 181 5.84 1.36 -14.90
CA VAL A 181 5.38 0.43 -13.87
C VAL A 181 5.25 -0.94 -14.48
N ASP A 182 6.14 -1.86 -14.10
CA ASP A 182 6.13 -3.27 -14.52
C ASP A 182 5.54 -4.12 -13.40
N GLY A 183 4.26 -4.46 -13.53
CA GLY A 183 3.53 -5.28 -12.58
C GLY A 183 2.10 -4.81 -12.34
N ASN A 184 1.34 -5.63 -11.62
CA ASN A 184 -0.07 -5.39 -11.39
C ASN A 184 -0.28 -4.24 -10.41
N ILE A 185 -1.38 -3.51 -10.59
CA ILE A 185 -1.77 -2.41 -9.71
C ILE A 185 -3.17 -2.61 -9.12
N ALA A 186 -3.35 -2.21 -7.88
CA ALA A 186 -4.63 -2.21 -7.18
C ALA A 186 -5.06 -0.79 -6.78
N LEU A 187 -6.30 -0.42 -7.11
CA LEU A 187 -6.96 0.81 -6.66
C LEU A 187 -8.14 0.43 -5.77
N THR A 188 -7.86 0.23 -4.48
CA THR A 188 -8.87 -0.19 -3.50
C THR A 188 -9.81 0.93 -3.10
N GLY A 189 -9.43 2.19 -3.29
CA GLY A 189 -10.21 3.29 -2.78
C GLY A 189 -11.52 3.55 -3.52
N VAL A 190 -12.60 3.77 -2.78
CA VAL A 190 -13.90 4.16 -3.36
C VAL A 190 -13.75 5.54 -4.01
N TYR A 191 -14.28 5.71 -5.21
CA TYR A 191 -14.12 6.93 -6.01
C TYR A 191 -12.64 7.33 -6.22
N SER A 192 -11.75 6.34 -6.33
CA SER A 192 -10.35 6.58 -6.65
C SER A 192 -10.14 6.93 -8.12
N THR A 193 -9.10 7.70 -8.39
CA THR A 193 -8.67 8.06 -9.74
C THR A 193 -7.26 7.54 -9.99
N LEU A 194 -7.09 6.82 -11.11
CA LEU A 194 -5.81 6.55 -11.75
C LEU A 194 -5.56 7.63 -12.80
N THR A 195 -4.49 8.40 -12.67
CA THR A 195 -4.05 9.36 -13.69
C THR A 195 -2.76 8.85 -14.32
N VAL A 196 -2.74 8.72 -15.65
CA VAL A 196 -1.55 8.35 -16.44
C VAL A 196 -1.33 9.44 -17.48
N SER A 197 -0.16 10.06 -17.50
CA SER A 197 0.12 11.17 -18.42
C SER A 197 1.59 11.29 -18.80
N GLY A 198 1.88 11.95 -19.92
CA GLY A 198 3.25 12.08 -20.44
C GLY A 198 3.74 10.81 -21.12
N GLN A 199 5.05 10.66 -21.29
CA GLN A 199 5.67 9.44 -21.81
C GLN A 199 5.80 8.40 -20.70
N THR A 200 4.66 7.83 -20.29
CA THR A 200 4.56 6.88 -19.18
C THR A 200 3.90 5.58 -19.64
N SER A 201 4.29 4.45 -19.04
CA SER A 201 3.70 3.14 -19.36
C SER A 201 3.45 2.31 -18.12
N ILE A 202 2.28 1.67 -18.06
CA ILE A 202 1.96 0.63 -17.08
C ILE A 202 1.83 -0.70 -17.81
N ASN A 203 2.73 -1.63 -17.49
CA ASN A 203 2.76 -2.98 -18.00
C ASN A 203 2.33 -3.97 -16.91
N GLY A 204 1.01 -4.13 -16.77
CA GLY A 204 0.41 -5.04 -15.81
C GLY A 204 -1.10 -4.86 -15.71
N ASP A 205 -1.75 -5.85 -15.09
CA ASP A 205 -3.19 -5.86 -14.89
C ASP A 205 -3.61 -4.86 -13.80
N ARG A 206 -4.83 -4.33 -13.96
CA ARG A 206 -5.41 -3.32 -13.08
C ARG A 206 -6.61 -3.89 -12.37
N TYR A 207 -6.62 -3.78 -11.05
CA TYR A 207 -7.72 -4.23 -10.20
C TYR A 207 -8.28 -3.03 -9.45
N GLU A 208 -9.53 -2.70 -9.68
CA GLU A 208 -10.08 -1.45 -9.16
C GLU A 208 -11.56 -1.56 -8.77
N GLN A 209 -11.95 -0.68 -7.84
CA GLN A 209 -13.34 -0.56 -7.43
C GLN A 209 -14.22 -0.19 -8.63
N THR A 210 -15.47 -0.65 -8.66
CA THR A 210 -16.45 -0.24 -9.68
C THR A 210 -16.76 1.27 -9.70
N THR A 211 -16.36 1.99 -8.66
CA THR A 211 -16.49 3.45 -8.56
C THR A 211 -15.23 4.22 -8.98
N SER A 212 -14.14 3.50 -9.25
CA SER A 212 -12.88 4.08 -9.69
C SER A 212 -12.97 4.63 -11.10
N THR A 213 -12.13 5.62 -11.40
CA THR A 213 -11.99 6.16 -12.75
C THR A 213 -10.55 6.21 -13.21
N GLU A 214 -10.37 5.99 -14.49
CA GLU A 214 -9.08 6.07 -15.17
C GLU A 214 -9.06 7.32 -16.05
N LEU A 215 -7.95 8.06 -15.98
CA LEU A 215 -7.71 9.27 -16.77
C LEU A 215 -6.34 9.16 -17.44
N ILE A 216 -6.34 8.72 -18.70
CA ILE A 216 -5.16 8.71 -19.55
C ILE A 216 -5.09 10.04 -20.30
N LYS A 217 -3.95 10.74 -20.22
CA LYS A 217 -3.69 12.01 -20.92
C LYS A 217 -2.43 11.88 -21.78
N SER A 218 -2.37 12.62 -22.88
CA SER A 218 -1.20 12.66 -23.77
C SER A 218 -0.81 11.24 -24.23
N THR A 219 0.48 10.90 -24.16
CA THR A 219 1.08 9.65 -24.63
C THR A 219 1.14 8.52 -23.58
N GLY A 220 0.39 8.65 -22.47
CA GLY A 220 0.37 7.61 -21.43
C GLY A 220 -0.21 6.30 -21.96
N THR A 221 0.38 5.16 -21.61
CA THR A 221 -0.06 3.84 -22.08
C THR A 221 -0.28 2.85 -20.94
N ILE A 222 -1.24 1.94 -21.13
CA ILE A 222 -1.48 0.82 -20.23
C ILE A 222 -1.74 -0.43 -21.08
N THR A 223 -0.96 -1.49 -20.88
CA THR A 223 -1.00 -2.69 -21.75
C THR A 223 -1.71 -3.89 -21.12
N GLY A 224 -1.97 -3.89 -19.82
CA GLY A 224 -2.66 -5.00 -19.14
C GLY A 224 -4.19 -4.89 -19.12
N SER A 225 -4.83 -5.94 -18.60
CA SER A 225 -6.29 -6.05 -18.47
C SER A 225 -6.83 -5.18 -17.34
N ARG A 226 -8.12 -4.87 -17.41
CA ARG A 226 -8.85 -4.14 -16.35
C ARG A 226 -9.88 -5.07 -15.71
N PHE A 227 -9.79 -5.24 -14.40
CA PHE A 227 -10.71 -6.02 -13.58
C PHE A 227 -11.47 -5.10 -12.62
N SER A 228 -12.79 -5.05 -12.78
CA SER A 228 -13.67 -4.28 -11.91
C SER A 228 -15.03 -4.94 -11.78
N SER A 229 -15.37 -5.42 -10.58
CA SER A 229 -16.63 -6.10 -10.28
C SER A 229 -16.92 -6.01 -8.78
N SER A 230 -18.14 -6.33 -8.36
CA SER A 230 -18.49 -6.40 -6.93
C SER A 230 -17.63 -7.41 -6.15
N THR A 231 -17.22 -8.51 -6.79
CA THR A 231 -16.27 -9.48 -6.22
C THR A 231 -14.88 -8.88 -6.07
N ILE A 232 -14.38 -8.16 -7.08
CA ILE A 232 -13.10 -7.44 -6.96
C ILE A 232 -13.18 -6.39 -5.85
N ASN A 233 -14.30 -5.65 -5.72
CA ASN A 233 -14.51 -4.67 -4.66
C ASN A 233 -14.35 -5.29 -3.26
N SER A 234 -14.96 -6.45 -3.01
CA SER A 234 -14.89 -7.12 -1.70
C SER A 234 -13.49 -7.66 -1.40
N GLN A 235 -12.79 -8.17 -2.41
CA GLN A 235 -11.40 -8.61 -2.31
C GLN A 235 -10.46 -7.44 -2.00
N LEU A 236 -10.58 -6.33 -2.73
CA LEU A 236 -9.79 -5.12 -2.49
C LEU A 236 -10.04 -4.56 -1.07
N ASN A 237 -11.29 -4.49 -0.63
CA ASN A 237 -11.62 -4.05 0.73
C ASN A 237 -11.01 -4.97 1.80
N SER A 238 -11.10 -6.28 1.60
CA SER A 238 -10.46 -7.27 2.48
C SER A 238 -8.94 -7.11 2.48
N GLY A 239 -8.35 -6.82 1.33
CA GLY A 239 -6.92 -6.54 1.20
C GLY A 239 -6.50 -5.32 2.01
N ALA A 240 -7.22 -4.20 1.93
CA ALA A 240 -6.94 -3.03 2.78
C ALA A 240 -7.03 -3.34 4.28
N ALA A 241 -7.98 -4.18 4.70
CA ALA A 241 -8.04 -4.64 6.08
C ALA A 241 -6.84 -5.52 6.48
N SER A 242 -6.37 -6.40 5.59
CA SER A 242 -5.14 -7.16 5.82
C SER A 242 -3.90 -6.27 5.91
N LEU A 243 -3.76 -5.25 5.06
CA LEU A 243 -2.66 -4.28 5.14
C LEU A 243 -2.63 -3.53 6.47
N LYS A 244 -3.82 -3.15 6.98
CA LYS A 244 -3.96 -2.58 8.32
C LYS A 244 -3.41 -3.52 9.39
N ASN A 245 -3.84 -4.78 9.35
CA ASN A 245 -3.46 -5.77 10.35
C ASN A 245 -1.96 -6.06 10.30
N VAL A 246 -1.38 -6.20 9.10
CA VAL A 246 0.07 -6.36 8.91
C VAL A 246 0.83 -5.17 9.45
N SER A 247 0.41 -3.93 9.14
CA SER A 247 1.10 -2.74 9.63
C SER A 247 1.07 -2.64 11.16
N ILE A 248 -0.07 -2.95 11.80
CA ILE A 248 -0.21 -2.97 13.27
C ILE A 248 0.65 -4.09 13.87
N ALA A 249 0.60 -5.30 13.31
CA ALA A 249 1.37 -6.44 13.79
C ALA A 249 2.88 -6.20 13.68
N ALA A 250 3.34 -5.70 12.52
CA ALA A 250 4.74 -5.33 12.30
C ALA A 250 5.20 -4.23 13.26
N ALA A 251 4.37 -3.21 13.50
CA ALA A 251 4.66 -2.14 14.46
C ALA A 251 4.77 -2.63 15.91
N GLY A 252 4.09 -3.73 16.25
CA GLY A 252 4.15 -4.39 17.55
C GLY A 252 5.38 -5.27 17.76
N LEU A 253 6.21 -5.49 16.73
CA LEU A 253 7.42 -6.28 16.86
C LEU A 253 8.46 -5.56 17.74
N THR A 254 9.07 -6.32 18.65
CA THR A 254 10.16 -5.83 19.50
C THR A 254 11.40 -5.60 18.64
N ALA A 255 12.02 -4.42 18.79
CA ALA A 255 13.27 -4.10 18.11
C ALA A 255 14.38 -5.08 18.52
N THR A 256 15.21 -5.49 17.55
CA THR A 256 16.38 -6.32 17.81
C THR A 256 17.36 -5.57 18.73
N ALA A 257 17.95 -6.26 19.71
CA ALA A 257 18.88 -5.64 20.64
C ALA A 257 20.04 -4.96 19.90
N GLY A 258 20.32 -3.70 20.24
CA GLY A 258 21.36 -2.89 19.59
C GLY A 258 20.97 -2.30 18.22
N SER A 259 19.74 -2.54 17.74
CA SER A 259 19.23 -1.84 16.56
C SER A 259 19.16 -0.32 16.80
N PRO A 260 19.43 0.49 15.76
CA PRO A 260 19.37 1.94 15.89
C PRO A 260 17.93 2.42 16.06
N THR A 261 17.77 3.60 16.68
CA THR A 261 16.49 4.31 16.79
C THR A 261 16.32 5.42 15.75
N SER A 262 17.37 5.70 14.97
CA SER A 262 17.34 6.59 13.82
C SER A 262 18.43 6.17 12.84
N LEU A 263 18.17 6.36 11.55
CA LEU A 263 19.14 6.10 10.50
C LEU A 263 19.22 7.32 9.59
N ASN A 264 20.36 8.01 9.65
CA ASN A 264 20.69 9.10 8.75
C ASN A 264 21.98 8.72 8.02
N ILE A 265 21.88 8.38 6.73
CA ILE A 265 23.01 7.97 5.90
C ILE A 265 23.25 9.09 4.89
N GLY A 266 24.24 9.93 5.20
CA GLY A 266 24.62 11.06 4.36
C GLY A 266 25.30 10.63 3.06
N LYS A 267 25.72 11.62 2.27
CA LYS A 267 26.45 11.42 1.02
C LYS A 267 27.70 10.57 1.23
N ASN A 268 27.91 9.58 0.38
CA ASN A 268 29.08 8.69 0.39
C ASN A 268 29.27 7.93 1.72
N GLN A 269 28.23 7.88 2.56
CA GLN A 269 28.24 7.05 3.75
C GLN A 269 27.66 5.68 3.42
N SER A 270 28.17 4.64 4.09
CA SER A 270 27.65 3.29 3.98
C SER A 270 27.36 2.73 5.37
N ARG A 271 26.24 2.02 5.51
CA ARG A 271 25.87 1.27 6.71
C ARG A 271 25.49 -0.14 6.32
N ILE A 272 25.95 -1.12 7.10
CA ILE A 272 25.65 -2.52 6.90
C ILE A 272 24.99 -3.06 8.17
N PHE A 273 23.86 -3.74 8.01
CA PHE A 273 23.21 -4.47 9.10
C PHE A 273 23.17 -5.96 8.74
N ASP A 274 23.71 -6.78 9.63
CA ASP A 274 23.79 -8.22 9.45
C ASP A 274 22.78 -8.93 10.38
N ASN A 275 21.92 -9.74 9.78
CA ASN A 275 20.89 -10.52 10.47
C ASN A 275 21.33 -11.96 10.79
N THR A 276 22.50 -12.39 10.32
CA THR A 276 23.01 -13.73 10.63
C THR A 276 23.12 -14.03 12.13
N PRO A 277 23.48 -13.09 13.03
CA PRO A 277 23.54 -13.37 14.46
C PRO A 277 22.16 -13.47 15.15
N PHE A 278 21.08 -13.07 14.46
CA PHE A 278 19.75 -12.89 15.05
C PHE A 278 18.73 -13.94 14.56
N GLY A 279 19.20 -15.11 14.13
CA GLY A 279 18.34 -16.19 13.67
C GLY A 279 17.52 -15.84 12.42
N GLY A 280 18.00 -14.88 11.62
CA GLY A 280 17.33 -14.45 10.41
C GLY A 280 16.08 -13.59 10.63
N LYS A 281 15.92 -12.93 11.77
CA LYS A 281 14.91 -11.89 12.02
C LYS A 281 15.56 -10.63 12.59
N TYR A 282 15.48 -9.52 11.87
CA TYR A 282 16.00 -8.23 12.33
C TYR A 282 14.90 -7.16 12.30
N VAL A 283 14.66 -6.51 13.44
CA VAL A 283 13.63 -5.47 13.58
C VAL A 283 14.28 -4.16 14.03
N MET A 284 14.00 -3.07 13.31
CA MET A 284 14.40 -1.70 13.68
C MET A 284 13.16 -0.87 13.97
N ASN A 285 13.14 -0.18 15.11
CA ASN A 285 12.09 0.79 15.43
C ASN A 285 12.69 2.20 15.35
N LEU A 286 12.53 2.83 14.20
CA LEU A 286 13.16 4.09 13.81
C LEU A 286 12.21 5.27 13.98
N SER A 287 12.71 6.32 14.63
CA SER A 287 12.09 7.65 14.64
C SER A 287 12.38 8.46 13.36
N SER A 288 13.38 8.05 12.58
CA SER A 288 13.75 8.68 11.31
C SER A 288 14.57 7.72 10.46
N PHE A 289 14.29 7.69 9.17
CA PHE A 289 15.03 6.98 8.13
C PHE A 289 15.26 7.91 6.94
N VAL A 290 16.44 8.52 6.87
CA VAL A 290 16.80 9.48 5.85
C VAL A 290 18.11 9.04 5.19
N MET A 291 18.08 8.88 3.87
CA MET A 291 19.24 8.54 3.08
C MET A 291 19.46 9.58 1.98
N GLY A 292 20.71 10.02 1.84
CA GLY A 292 21.07 11.09 0.93
C GLY A 292 20.74 12.47 1.48
N GLY A 293 21.29 13.49 0.83
CA GLY A 293 21.12 14.89 1.24
C GLY A 293 21.15 15.82 0.03
N GLY A 294 19.98 16.31 -0.38
CA GLY A 294 19.84 17.29 -1.46
C GLY A 294 20.05 16.75 -2.88
N ASN A 295 19.87 17.63 -3.86
CA ASN A 295 19.81 17.31 -5.30
C ASN A 295 21.17 16.97 -5.96
N ASN A 296 22.26 16.89 -5.18
CA ASN A 296 23.60 16.75 -5.72
C ASN A 296 24.05 15.28 -5.69
N GLY A 297 23.63 14.51 -6.69
CA GLY A 297 24.27 13.32 -7.30
C GLY A 297 25.01 12.26 -6.46
N ASN A 298 25.08 12.33 -5.14
CA ASN A 298 25.82 11.42 -4.28
C ASN A 298 24.94 11.01 -3.11
N GLY A 299 24.84 9.69 -2.90
CA GLY A 299 23.92 9.09 -1.95
C GLY A 299 24.57 8.28 -0.86
N GLY A 300 23.78 7.96 0.14
CA GLY A 300 24.12 6.96 1.14
C GLY A 300 23.83 5.55 0.62
N THR A 301 24.58 4.56 1.10
CA THR A 301 24.29 3.15 0.86
C THR A 301 23.89 2.47 2.17
N LEU A 302 22.76 1.76 2.14
CA LEU A 302 22.34 0.86 3.20
C LEU A 302 22.42 -0.57 2.67
N THR A 303 23.21 -1.41 3.30
CA THR A 303 23.28 -2.83 2.96
C THR A 303 22.60 -3.64 4.07
N LEU A 304 21.59 -4.42 3.69
CA LEU A 304 20.96 -5.42 4.55
C LEU A 304 21.54 -6.78 4.17
N ASN A 305 22.22 -7.43 5.11
CA ASN A 305 22.85 -8.73 4.91
C ASN A 305 22.12 -9.81 5.70
N GLY A 306 21.75 -10.90 5.05
CA GLY A 306 21.14 -12.04 5.72
C GLY A 306 21.10 -13.27 4.81
N ALA A 307 21.20 -14.46 5.41
CA ALA A 307 21.06 -15.72 4.69
C ALA A 307 19.70 -15.82 3.99
N ALA A 308 19.58 -16.65 2.95
CA ALA A 308 18.30 -16.93 2.31
C ALA A 308 17.18 -17.26 3.32
N GLY A 309 16.02 -16.65 3.09
CA GLY A 309 14.87 -16.70 3.99
C GLY A 309 14.97 -15.75 5.17
N SER A 310 16.11 -15.18 5.54
CA SER A 310 16.17 -14.14 6.61
C SER A 310 15.28 -12.95 6.27
N ALA A 311 14.84 -12.18 7.26
CA ALA A 311 13.93 -11.07 7.03
C ALA A 311 14.22 -9.83 7.90
N PHE A 312 13.96 -8.65 7.33
CA PHE A 312 14.16 -7.34 7.95
C PHE A 312 12.85 -6.55 8.03
N VAL A 313 12.48 -6.09 9.22
CA VAL A 313 11.37 -5.15 9.43
C VAL A 313 11.91 -3.83 9.93
N LEU A 314 11.65 -2.75 9.21
CA LEU A 314 11.96 -1.38 9.61
C LEU A 314 10.65 -0.65 9.88
N ASN A 315 10.31 -0.48 11.17
CA ASN A 315 9.16 0.31 11.61
C ASN A 315 9.57 1.77 11.75
N ILE A 316 8.95 2.67 10.98
CA ILE A 316 9.43 4.06 10.82
C ILE A 316 8.33 5.02 11.26
N SER A 317 8.48 5.59 12.46
CA SER A 317 7.48 6.45 13.10
C SER A 317 7.63 7.94 12.78
N GLY A 318 8.73 8.35 12.15
CA GLY A 318 8.94 9.73 11.73
C GLY A 318 9.31 9.86 10.27
N ALA A 319 10.40 10.58 9.97
CA ALA A 319 10.74 10.93 8.59
C ALA A 319 11.15 9.69 7.79
N PHE A 320 10.71 9.62 6.54
CA PHE A 320 11.20 8.67 5.54
C PHE A 320 11.56 9.44 4.27
N SER A 321 12.83 9.38 3.87
CA SER A 321 13.28 9.99 2.63
C SER A 321 14.50 9.26 2.06
N LEU A 322 14.47 8.95 0.77
CA LEU A 322 15.63 8.56 -0.01
C LEU A 322 15.84 9.63 -1.09
N GLY A 323 17.05 10.18 -1.15
CA GLY A 323 17.43 11.19 -2.12
C GLY A 323 18.83 10.96 -2.67
N GLY A 324 19.12 11.59 -3.81
CA GLY A 324 20.46 11.72 -4.40
C GLY A 324 21.25 10.42 -4.45
N ASN A 325 21.04 9.56 -5.44
CA ASN A 325 21.75 8.30 -5.67
C ASN A 325 21.81 7.37 -4.44
N ALA A 326 20.88 7.49 -3.49
CA ALA A 326 20.79 6.60 -2.33
C ALA A 326 20.48 5.17 -2.77
N LYS A 327 21.11 4.18 -2.14
CA LYS A 327 20.95 2.76 -2.51
C LYS A 327 20.66 1.90 -1.30
N ILE A 328 19.60 1.10 -1.37
CA ILE A 328 19.34 0.01 -0.44
C ILE A 328 19.75 -1.28 -1.13
N LEU A 329 20.79 -1.94 -0.66
CA LEU A 329 21.33 -3.18 -1.21
C LEU A 329 20.98 -4.37 -0.33
N LEU A 330 20.64 -5.49 -0.96
CA LEU A 330 20.31 -6.75 -0.29
C LEU A 330 21.42 -7.76 -0.60
N THR A 331 21.99 -8.40 0.42
CA THR A 331 23.08 -9.37 0.29
C THR A 331 22.84 -10.63 1.13
N GLY A 332 23.65 -11.66 0.92
CA GLY A 332 23.61 -12.90 1.71
C GLY A 332 22.50 -13.89 1.30
N GLY A 333 21.69 -13.57 0.29
CA GLY A 333 20.58 -14.40 -0.17
C GLY A 333 19.19 -13.83 0.17
N LEU A 334 19.14 -12.64 0.78
CA LEU A 334 17.91 -11.84 0.86
C LEU A 334 17.36 -11.51 -0.53
N THR A 335 16.04 -11.51 -0.62
CA THR A 335 15.25 -11.05 -1.76
C THR A 335 14.47 -9.79 -1.38
N VAL A 336 13.88 -9.10 -2.36
CA VAL A 336 13.06 -7.90 -2.07
C VAL A 336 11.87 -8.20 -1.16
N SER A 337 11.30 -9.40 -1.25
CA SER A 337 10.18 -9.87 -0.41
C SER A 337 10.59 -10.22 1.03
N ASP A 338 11.88 -10.12 1.35
CA ASP A 338 12.41 -10.35 2.70
C ASP A 338 12.54 -9.06 3.53
N VAL A 339 12.20 -7.89 2.96
CA VAL A 339 12.40 -6.59 3.61
C VAL A 339 11.11 -5.77 3.61
N LEU A 340 10.67 -5.34 4.80
CA LEU A 340 9.48 -4.52 5.00
C LEU A 340 9.87 -3.17 5.62
N PHE A 341 9.58 -2.09 4.92
CA PHE A 341 9.59 -0.73 5.41
C PHE A 341 8.17 -0.35 5.84
N ASN A 342 7.85 -0.59 7.10
CA ASN A 342 6.54 -0.29 7.68
C ASN A 342 6.52 1.12 8.24
N ILE A 343 5.91 2.05 7.53
CA ILE A 343 5.76 3.43 7.99
C ILE A 343 4.62 3.46 9.01
N THR A 344 4.91 3.91 10.23
CA THR A 344 3.96 3.96 11.35
C THR A 344 3.64 5.39 11.79
N GLY A 345 4.43 6.37 11.34
CA GLY A 345 4.32 7.77 11.70
C GLY A 345 3.12 8.52 11.12
N SER A 346 2.69 9.61 11.74
CA SER A 346 1.59 10.47 11.22
C SER A 346 2.00 11.42 10.09
N ASN A 347 3.28 11.41 9.70
CA ASN A 347 3.79 12.26 8.61
C ASN A 347 2.97 12.03 7.33
N SER A 348 2.62 13.13 6.67
CA SER A 348 1.71 13.09 5.51
C SER A 348 2.41 12.73 4.21
N THR A 349 3.72 12.96 4.10
CA THR A 349 4.46 12.74 2.85
C THR A 349 5.79 12.04 3.08
N PHE A 350 6.06 11.03 2.27
CA PHE A 350 7.32 10.28 2.21
C PHE A 350 7.89 10.37 0.80
N THR A 351 9.21 10.38 0.68
CA THR A 351 9.87 10.64 -0.61
C THR A 351 10.88 9.57 -0.97
N ILE A 352 10.88 9.16 -2.23
CA ILE A 352 11.97 8.40 -2.84
C ILE A 352 12.34 9.12 -4.13
N GLY A 353 13.57 9.56 -4.28
CA GLY A 353 13.98 10.14 -5.55
C GLY A 353 15.44 10.49 -5.68
N GLY A 354 15.70 11.35 -6.67
CA GLY A 354 17.06 11.73 -7.05
C GLY A 354 17.91 10.53 -7.49
N ASP A 355 17.34 9.64 -8.31
CA ASP A 355 18.02 8.45 -8.85
C ASP A 355 18.33 7.38 -7.79
N ALA A 356 17.47 7.26 -6.79
CA ALA A 356 17.61 6.29 -5.72
C ALA A 356 17.28 4.86 -6.21
N LEU A 357 17.93 3.86 -5.60
CA LEU A 357 17.60 2.44 -5.73
C LEU A 357 16.97 1.95 -4.42
N PHE A 358 15.67 1.64 -4.46
CA PHE A 358 14.92 1.07 -3.37
C PHE A 358 14.65 -0.41 -3.62
N ASN A 359 15.05 -1.27 -2.68
CA ASN A 359 14.80 -2.70 -2.71
C ASN A 359 14.03 -3.11 -1.44
N GLY A 360 12.80 -3.59 -1.60
CA GLY A 360 11.94 -4.02 -0.48
C GLY A 360 10.46 -3.71 -0.69
N THR A 361 9.64 -4.08 0.28
CA THR A 361 8.22 -3.71 0.35
C THR A 361 8.05 -2.46 1.23
N LEU A 362 7.43 -1.41 0.70
CA LEU A 362 7.06 -0.21 1.45
C LEU A 362 5.57 -0.27 1.82
N LEU A 363 5.28 -0.38 3.12
CA LEU A 363 3.92 -0.35 3.64
C LEU A 363 3.70 0.92 4.46
N ALA A 364 2.92 1.85 3.92
CA ALA A 364 2.58 3.10 4.58
C ALA A 364 1.13 3.14 5.06
N TYR A 365 0.62 2.06 5.66
CA TYR A 365 -0.77 2.01 6.15
C TYR A 365 -0.99 2.94 7.35
N ASN A 366 -1.97 3.85 7.27
CA ASN A 366 -2.33 4.70 8.39
C ASN A 366 -3.62 4.27 9.10
N SER A 367 -3.51 3.93 10.39
CA SER A 367 -4.65 3.66 11.26
C SER A 367 -5.30 4.92 11.86
N SER A 368 -4.61 6.07 11.88
CA SER A 368 -5.10 7.32 12.48
C SER A 368 -5.98 8.16 11.55
N GLY A 369 -6.17 7.72 10.30
CA GLY A 369 -6.96 8.44 9.30
C GLY A 369 -6.21 9.57 8.58
N ALA A 370 -4.97 9.91 8.96
CA ALA A 370 -4.19 10.88 8.20
C ALA A 370 -3.79 10.30 6.82
N GLN A 371 -3.88 11.13 5.79
CA GLN A 371 -3.56 10.74 4.43
C GLN A 371 -2.04 10.69 4.24
N ARG A 372 -1.52 9.51 3.89
CA ARG A 372 -0.09 9.30 3.65
C ARG A 372 0.20 9.21 2.16
N ALA A 373 0.87 10.22 1.63
CA ALA A 373 1.31 10.28 0.25
C ALA A 373 2.76 9.80 0.13
N LEU A 374 3.00 8.87 -0.80
CA LEU A 374 4.33 8.54 -1.27
C LEU A 374 4.58 9.31 -2.57
N GLN A 375 5.64 10.12 -2.58
CA GLN A 375 6.10 10.83 -3.76
C GLN A 375 7.39 10.20 -4.26
N ILE A 376 7.40 9.81 -5.53
CA ILE A 376 8.54 9.21 -6.22
C ILE A 376 8.95 10.12 -7.36
N THR A 377 10.21 10.52 -7.39
CA THR A 377 10.76 11.47 -8.38
C THR A 377 12.15 11.03 -8.84
N GLY A 378 12.71 11.67 -9.86
CA GLY A 378 14.09 11.43 -10.31
C GLY A 378 14.17 10.47 -11.49
N HIS A 379 14.93 10.87 -12.51
CA HIS A 379 14.92 10.28 -13.85
C HIS A 379 15.28 8.79 -13.86
N ASN A 380 16.15 8.37 -12.94
CA ASN A 380 16.65 7.00 -12.85
C ASN A 380 16.29 6.34 -11.51
N THR A 381 15.25 6.83 -10.82
CA THR A 381 14.82 6.21 -9.56
C THR A 381 14.23 4.84 -9.84
N GLN A 382 14.77 3.81 -9.19
CA GLN A 382 14.39 2.41 -9.37
C GLN A 382 13.80 1.86 -8.07
N ILE A 383 12.60 1.31 -8.17
CA ILE A 383 11.92 0.61 -7.08
C ILE A 383 11.79 -0.85 -7.49
N ASN A 384 12.50 -1.75 -6.81
CA ASN A 384 12.29 -3.19 -6.94
C ASN A 384 11.56 -3.69 -5.69
N GLY A 385 10.27 -3.97 -5.83
CA GLY A 385 9.43 -4.40 -4.73
C GLY A 385 8.01 -3.89 -4.85
N GLU A 386 7.35 -3.78 -3.71
CA GLU A 386 5.93 -3.43 -3.64
C GLU A 386 5.73 -2.09 -2.94
N LEU A 387 4.81 -1.26 -3.46
CA LEU A 387 4.45 0.03 -2.89
C LEU A 387 3.00 0.02 -2.41
N LEU A 388 2.79 0.10 -1.09
CA LEU A 388 1.46 0.02 -0.48
C LEU A 388 1.19 1.27 0.35
N ALA A 389 0.40 2.22 -0.15
CA ALA A 389 0.18 3.50 0.50
C ALA A 389 -1.22 4.08 0.25
N TYR A 390 -1.57 5.15 0.98
CA TYR A 390 -2.85 5.83 0.80
C TYR A 390 -2.89 6.53 -0.57
N LYS A 391 -1.86 7.32 -0.89
CA LYS A 391 -1.70 7.95 -2.20
C LYS A 391 -0.29 7.71 -2.71
N ILE A 392 -0.15 7.47 -4.01
CA ILE A 392 1.15 7.32 -4.67
C ILE A 392 1.23 8.26 -5.88
N SER A 393 2.32 9.03 -5.97
CA SER A 393 2.62 9.88 -7.12
C SER A 393 4.01 9.54 -7.65
N LEU A 394 4.08 9.04 -8.89
CA LEU A 394 5.30 8.75 -9.63
C LEU A 394 5.52 9.87 -10.63
N GLN A 395 6.70 10.45 -10.58
CA GLN A 395 7.10 11.55 -11.45
C GLN A 395 8.48 11.33 -12.03
N SER A 396 8.74 11.95 -13.18
CA SER A 396 10.09 12.13 -13.74
C SER A 396 10.88 10.83 -13.94
N GLY A 397 10.49 9.95 -14.85
CA GLY A 397 11.32 8.79 -15.26
C GLY A 397 11.41 7.62 -14.27
N ALA A 398 10.76 7.66 -13.11
CA ALA A 398 10.84 6.57 -12.14
C ALA A 398 10.37 5.21 -12.69
N HIS A 399 11.09 4.13 -12.34
CA HIS A 399 10.75 2.75 -12.69
C HIS A 399 10.33 1.97 -11.45
N VAL A 400 9.13 1.39 -11.47
CA VAL A 400 8.65 0.45 -10.45
C VAL A 400 8.55 -0.92 -11.07
N LYS A 401 9.27 -1.88 -10.50
CA LYS A 401 9.28 -3.26 -10.95
C LYS A 401 8.79 -4.16 -9.82
N LYS A 402 7.81 -5.01 -10.12
CA LYS A 402 7.36 -6.05 -9.20
C LYS A 402 8.54 -6.92 -8.75
N PRO A 403 8.49 -7.51 -7.53
CA PRO A 403 9.42 -8.55 -7.14
C PRO A 403 9.60 -9.56 -8.27
N LYS A 404 10.85 -9.92 -8.58
CA LYS A 404 11.06 -11.15 -9.35
C LYS A 404 10.70 -12.28 -8.41
N GLU A 405 9.66 -13.05 -8.75
CA GLU A 405 9.49 -14.37 -8.14
C GLU A 405 10.85 -15.05 -8.21
N LYS A 406 11.28 -15.60 -7.08
CA LYS A 406 12.45 -16.47 -7.03
C LYS A 406 12.06 -17.67 -7.88
N SER A 407 12.39 -17.60 -9.15
CA SER A 407 11.86 -18.51 -10.13
C SER A 407 12.09 -19.91 -9.61
N LYS A 408 11.02 -20.70 -9.53
CA LYS A 408 11.15 -22.16 -9.52
C LYS A 408 11.56 -22.62 -10.94
N GLU A 409 12.40 -21.85 -11.63
CA GLU A 409 13.02 -22.20 -12.89
C GLU A 409 14.02 -23.29 -12.56
N LYS A 410 13.55 -24.53 -12.68
CA LYS A 410 14.42 -25.62 -13.07
C LYS A 410 14.45 -25.81 -14.58
N ASP A 411 13.54 -25.23 -15.39
CA ASP A 411 13.29 -25.82 -16.72
C ASP A 411 13.09 -24.87 -17.93
N ASP A 412 13.24 -23.53 -17.84
CA ASP A 412 12.94 -22.64 -18.98
C ASP A 412 14.16 -22.02 -19.71
N ASP A 413 15.40 -22.38 -19.34
CA ASP A 413 16.62 -21.82 -19.96
C ASP A 413 17.27 -22.69 -21.06
N ASP A 414 16.63 -23.78 -21.51
CA ASP A 414 17.24 -24.70 -22.52
C ASP A 414 16.90 -24.40 -23.99
N ASP A 415 16.09 -23.38 -24.31
CA ASP A 415 15.86 -22.98 -25.72
C ASP A 415 16.94 -22.00 -26.24
N VAL A 416 18.21 -22.36 -26.04
CA VAL A 416 19.32 -21.79 -26.82
C VAL A 416 19.32 -22.44 -28.21
N VAL A 417 18.54 -21.84 -29.10
CA VAL A 417 18.76 -21.66 -30.55
C VAL A 417 19.94 -22.45 -31.13
N ALA A 418 19.70 -23.70 -31.52
CA ALA A 418 20.51 -24.40 -32.51
C ALA A 418 20.05 -24.01 -33.93
N SER A 419 20.27 -22.75 -34.32
CA SER A 419 20.12 -22.30 -35.72
C SER A 419 21.49 -21.96 -36.28
N ASN A 420 22.24 -22.97 -36.75
CA ASN A 420 23.30 -22.77 -37.75
C ASN A 420 23.79 -24.12 -38.30
N SER A 421 23.31 -24.51 -39.50
CA SER A 421 24.11 -25.23 -40.52
C SER A 421 23.21 -25.66 -41.70
N LEU A 422 22.83 -24.71 -42.55
CA LEU A 422 22.54 -25.00 -43.96
C LEU A 422 23.47 -24.14 -44.82
N LEU A 423 24.74 -24.58 -44.91
CA LEU A 423 25.68 -24.14 -45.92
C LEU A 423 25.15 -24.57 -47.29
N ARG A 424 24.51 -23.64 -48.00
CA ARG A 424 24.07 -23.82 -49.39
C ARG A 424 25.28 -23.59 -50.30
N ALA A 425 25.92 -24.68 -50.73
CA ALA A 425 26.92 -24.65 -51.77
C ALA A 425 26.31 -24.10 -53.07
N ARG A 426 26.83 -22.96 -53.56
CA ARG A 426 26.59 -22.50 -54.93
C ARG A 426 27.73 -22.99 -55.82
N THR A 427 27.35 -23.82 -56.77
CA THR A 427 28.08 -24.18 -57.98
C THR A 427 28.49 -22.94 -58.77
N SER A 428 29.76 -22.88 -59.19
CA SER A 428 30.23 -22.01 -60.26
C SER A 428 30.80 -22.91 -61.36
N ALA A 429 30.07 -22.99 -62.49
CA ALA A 429 30.57 -23.56 -63.71
C ALA A 429 31.29 -22.47 -64.53
N LYS A 430 32.47 -22.79 -65.03
CA LYS A 430 33.07 -22.22 -66.25
C LYS A 430 33.74 -23.33 -67.01
#